data_AF-A0A1H6BRR6-F1
#
_entry.id   AF-A0A1H6BRR6-F1
#
_cell.length_a   1.000
_cell.length_b   1.000
_cell.length_c   1.000
_cell.angle_alpha   90.00
_cell.angle_beta   90.00
_cell.angle_gamma   90.00
#
_symmetry.space_group_name_H-M   'P 1'
#
loop_
_entity.id
_entity.type
_entity.pdbx_description
1 polymer ?
#
loop_
_entity_poly.entity_id
_entity_poly.type
_entity_poly.pdbx_seq_one_letter_code
_entity_poly.pdbx_strand_id
1 'polypeptide(L)'
;MKKILTLAALFAGLSISAYAQDSTRVQHKKEVRQEVKHRKHHRADRLQKKTPEEIAQLKTDRLDKELKFTEAQKKEVYAYHLDQAKKWKVKHEEMQVERDARRREMKAEREEFQKLLTPEQQEIMKNKMAENRKDRFNRDGQRNFKDRQMKRKGMDRKMPVEKEVEEKTVESSNS
;
A
#
# COMPACT_ATOMS: atom_id res chain seq x y z
N MET A 1 43.69 15.10 -64.43
CA MET A 1 44.86 14.41 -63.86
C MET A 1 44.77 14.42 -62.34
N LYS A 2 45.00 13.25 -61.71
CA LYS A 2 45.65 13.04 -60.40
C LYS A 2 44.94 13.51 -59.10
N LYS A 3 44.24 12.53 -58.48
CA LYS A 3 44.28 12.07 -57.06
C LYS A 3 44.67 13.08 -55.97
N ILE A 4 43.82 13.25 -54.95
CA ILE A 4 44.19 13.17 -53.51
C ILE A 4 43.06 12.47 -52.74
N LEU A 5 43.38 11.32 -52.16
CA LEU A 5 42.65 10.63 -51.10
C LEU A 5 43.16 11.12 -49.74
N THR A 6 42.37 10.84 -48.70
CA THR A 6 42.66 10.82 -47.24
C THR A 6 42.29 12.08 -46.44
N LEU A 7 41.90 12.05 -45.17
CA LEU A 7 41.15 11.16 -44.26
C LEU A 7 41.33 11.83 -42.88
N ALA A 8 40.27 12.27 -42.19
CA ALA A 8 40.36 12.61 -40.77
C ALA A 8 38.99 12.50 -40.09
N ALA A 9 39.01 11.79 -38.98
CA ALA A 9 37.90 11.22 -38.25
C ALA A 9 37.28 12.17 -37.21
N LEU A 10 36.34 11.58 -36.46
CA LEU A 10 35.87 11.97 -35.13
C LEU A 10 34.66 12.89 -35.11
N PHE A 11 33.46 12.30 -35.10
CA PHE A 11 32.52 12.45 -33.99
C PHE A 11 31.57 11.24 -34.01
N ALA A 12 32.05 10.11 -33.49
CA ALA A 12 31.17 9.02 -33.08
C ALA A 12 30.27 9.58 -31.96
N GLY A 13 29.03 9.94 -32.33
CA GLY A 13 28.01 10.35 -31.38
C GLY A 13 27.79 9.23 -30.38
N LEU A 14 28.30 9.44 -29.15
CA LEU A 14 27.93 8.67 -27.98
C LEU A 14 26.44 8.89 -27.72
N SER A 15 25.60 8.07 -28.35
CA SER A 15 24.18 7.97 -28.03
C SER A 15 24.01 7.29 -26.67
N ILE A 16 23.95 8.14 -25.64
CA ILE A 16 23.14 8.04 -24.42
C ILE A 16 22.67 6.60 -24.09
N SER A 17 23.48 5.84 -23.36
CA SER A 17 23.05 4.61 -22.68
C SER A 17 22.63 4.87 -21.22
N ALA A 18 21.86 5.94 -20.99
CA ALA A 18 21.28 6.24 -19.68
C ALA A 18 19.81 5.82 -19.58
N TYR A 19 19.51 4.54 -19.82
CA TYR A 19 18.16 3.99 -19.61
C TYR A 19 18.18 2.55 -19.06
N ALA A 20 19.16 2.20 -18.23
CA ALA A 20 19.23 0.85 -17.62
C ALA A 20 18.90 0.80 -16.11
N GLN A 21 18.87 1.94 -15.40
CA GLN A 21 18.61 1.95 -13.95
C GLN A 21 17.14 2.14 -13.55
N ASP A 22 16.24 2.48 -14.48
CA ASP A 22 14.83 2.72 -14.14
C ASP A 22 13.98 1.44 -14.13
N SER A 23 14.34 0.40 -14.90
CA SER A 23 13.55 -0.84 -14.98
C SER A 23 13.59 -1.63 -13.66
N THR A 24 14.77 -1.82 -13.05
CA THR A 24 14.93 -2.54 -11.77
C THR A 24 14.27 -1.79 -10.61
N ARG A 25 14.39 -0.46 -10.59
CA ARG A 25 13.74 0.41 -9.61
C ARG A 25 12.21 0.39 -9.73
N VAL A 26 11.67 0.30 -10.94
CA VAL A 26 10.23 0.19 -11.20
C VAL A 26 9.70 -1.20 -10.82
N GLN A 27 10.43 -2.28 -11.12
CA GLN A 27 10.08 -3.65 -10.72
C GLN A 27 10.06 -3.80 -9.19
N HIS A 28 11.14 -3.40 -8.51
CA HIS A 28 11.23 -3.43 -7.05
C HIS A 28 10.13 -2.59 -6.37
N LYS A 29 9.75 -1.43 -6.95
CA LYS A 29 8.64 -0.61 -6.45
C LYS A 29 7.26 -1.25 -6.67
N LYS A 30 7.07 -2.06 -7.72
CA LYS A 30 5.83 -2.81 -7.98
C LYS A 30 5.68 -3.96 -7.00
N GLU A 31 6.76 -4.70 -6.74
CA GLU A 31 6.80 -5.80 -5.77
C GLU A 31 6.50 -5.31 -4.35
N VAL A 32 7.22 -4.29 -3.87
CA VAL A 32 6.96 -3.68 -2.54
C VAL A 32 5.53 -3.13 -2.44
N ARG A 33 4.94 -2.63 -3.54
CA ARG A 33 3.56 -2.14 -3.56
C ARG A 33 2.54 -3.27 -3.46
N GLN A 34 2.75 -4.38 -4.16
CA GLN A 34 1.92 -5.57 -4.03
C GLN A 34 2.02 -6.10 -2.60
N GLU A 35 3.22 -6.23 -2.05
CA GLU A 35 3.46 -6.71 -0.69
C GLU A 35 2.69 -5.89 0.36
N VAL A 36 2.73 -4.55 0.29
CA VAL A 36 2.02 -3.68 1.24
C VAL A 36 0.49 -3.77 1.11
N LYS A 37 -0.05 -3.91 -0.11
CA LYS A 37 -1.50 -4.11 -0.33
C LYS A 37 -1.94 -5.49 0.18
N HIS A 38 -1.21 -6.54 -0.17
CA HIS A 38 -1.44 -7.89 0.38
C HIS A 38 -1.41 -7.86 1.91
N ARG A 39 -0.43 -7.19 2.54
CA ARG A 39 -0.33 -7.08 4.00
C ARG A 39 -1.55 -6.43 4.67
N LYS A 40 -2.19 -5.43 4.04
CA LYS A 40 -3.40 -4.79 4.61
C LYS A 40 -4.63 -5.70 4.53
N HIS A 41 -4.87 -6.35 3.40
CA HIS A 41 -5.97 -7.30 3.24
C HIS A 41 -5.78 -8.52 4.16
N HIS A 42 -4.58 -9.08 4.25
CA HIS A 42 -4.27 -10.16 5.18
C HIS A 42 -4.41 -9.78 6.66
N ARG A 43 -4.29 -8.50 7.04
CA ARG A 43 -4.50 -8.09 8.44
C ARG A 43 -5.99 -8.03 8.80
N ALA A 44 -6.83 -7.51 7.91
CA ALA A 44 -8.28 -7.50 8.11
C ALA A 44 -8.84 -8.93 8.12
N ASP A 45 -8.43 -9.77 7.17
CA ASP A 45 -8.89 -11.17 7.08
C ASP A 45 -8.42 -12.02 8.26
N ARG A 46 -7.21 -11.78 8.76
CA ARG A 46 -6.70 -12.49 9.96
C ARG A 46 -7.46 -12.13 11.22
N LEU A 47 -7.95 -10.90 11.36
CA LEU A 47 -8.75 -10.51 12.53
C LEU A 47 -10.18 -11.03 12.43
N GLN A 48 -10.73 -11.17 11.22
CA GLN A 48 -12.08 -11.74 11.00
C GLN A 48 -12.17 -13.23 11.31
N LYS A 49 -11.06 -13.98 11.17
CA LYS A 49 -11.01 -15.42 11.45
C LYS A 49 -10.79 -15.76 12.92
N LYS A 50 -10.49 -14.77 13.77
CA LYS A 50 -10.17 -14.99 15.18
C LYS A 50 -11.41 -14.94 16.04
N THR A 51 -11.38 -15.68 17.15
CA THR A 51 -12.43 -15.60 18.16
C THR A 51 -12.36 -14.24 18.89
N PRO A 52 -13.48 -13.75 19.47
CA PRO A 52 -13.47 -12.54 20.28
C PRO A 52 -12.47 -12.58 21.44
N GLU A 53 -12.27 -13.76 22.04
CA GLU A 53 -11.31 -13.99 23.13
C GLU A 53 -9.87 -13.83 22.65
N GLU A 54 -9.51 -14.43 21.51
CA GLU A 54 -8.18 -14.26 20.92
C GLU A 54 -7.90 -12.80 20.55
N ILE A 55 -8.91 -12.09 20.04
CA ILE A 55 -8.78 -10.66 19.73
C ILE A 55 -8.57 -9.86 21.02
N ALA A 56 -9.30 -10.19 22.07
CA ALA A 56 -9.17 -9.53 23.36
C ALA A 56 -7.79 -9.77 23.99
N GLN A 57 -7.29 -11.01 23.96
CA GLN A 57 -5.94 -11.36 24.42
C GLN A 57 -4.89 -10.59 23.63
N LEU A 58 -4.95 -10.64 22.29
CA LEU A 58 -3.97 -9.97 21.42
C LEU A 58 -3.93 -8.45 21.65
N LYS A 59 -5.10 -7.81 21.85
CA LYS A 59 -5.18 -6.39 22.16
C LYS A 59 -4.62 -6.07 23.55
N THR A 60 -4.96 -6.88 24.54
CA THR A 60 -4.49 -6.74 25.92
C THR A 60 -2.98 -6.88 25.97
N ASP A 61 -2.42 -7.96 25.40
CA ASP A 61 -0.98 -8.22 25.40
C ASP A 61 -0.18 -7.17 24.62
N ARG A 62 -0.77 -6.59 23.57
CA ARG A 62 -0.15 -5.50 22.85
C ARG A 62 -0.05 -4.24 23.72
N LEU A 63 -1.13 -3.88 24.42
CA LEU A 63 -1.12 -2.72 25.31
C LEU A 63 -0.26 -2.96 26.54
N ASP A 64 -0.26 -4.17 27.06
CA ASP A 64 0.57 -4.57 28.21
C ASP A 64 2.07 -4.41 27.91
N LYS A 65 2.51 -4.69 26.68
CA LYS A 65 3.91 -4.43 26.26
C LYS A 65 4.30 -2.96 26.29
N GLU A 66 3.35 -2.07 25.99
CA GLU A 66 3.59 -0.63 25.91
C GLU A 66 3.42 0.05 27.28
N LEU A 67 2.46 -0.40 28.09
CA LEU A 67 2.01 0.26 29.31
C LEU A 67 2.35 -0.51 30.60
N LYS A 68 2.75 -1.79 30.51
CA LYS A 68 3.13 -2.68 31.62
C LYS A 68 2.06 -2.72 32.72
N PHE A 69 0.93 -3.33 32.44
CA PHE A 69 -0.20 -3.36 33.37
C PHE A 69 0.12 -4.22 34.61
N THR A 70 -0.49 -3.86 35.73
CA THR A 70 -0.58 -4.78 36.88
C THR A 70 -1.57 -5.91 36.56
N GLU A 71 -1.50 -7.04 37.28
CA GLU A 71 -2.39 -8.17 37.02
C GLU A 71 -3.88 -7.82 37.16
N ALA A 72 -4.23 -6.96 38.12
CA ALA A 72 -5.59 -6.48 38.30
C ALA A 72 -6.06 -5.65 37.10
N GLN A 73 -5.24 -4.69 36.65
CA GLN A 73 -5.52 -3.88 35.46
C GLN A 73 -5.61 -4.73 34.19
N LYS A 74 -4.74 -5.74 34.05
CA LYS A 74 -4.75 -6.63 32.89
C LYS A 74 -6.08 -7.41 32.77
N LYS A 75 -6.65 -7.85 33.89
CA LYS A 75 -7.97 -8.50 33.92
C LYS A 75 -9.10 -7.56 33.50
N GLU A 76 -9.10 -6.33 34.00
CA GLU A 76 -10.10 -5.32 33.64
C GLU A 76 -10.01 -4.91 32.17
N VAL A 77 -8.80 -4.66 31.67
CA VAL A 77 -8.54 -4.32 30.26
C VAL A 77 -8.93 -5.48 29.34
N TYR A 78 -8.63 -6.72 29.74
CA TYR A 78 -9.06 -7.90 29.01
C TYR A 78 -10.59 -8.00 28.90
N ALA A 79 -11.30 -7.84 30.03
CA ALA A 79 -12.76 -7.87 30.04
C ALA A 79 -13.37 -6.77 29.15
N TYR A 80 -12.80 -5.56 29.19
CA TYR A 80 -13.18 -4.47 28.29
C TYR A 80 -12.98 -4.84 26.82
N HIS A 81 -11.82 -5.38 26.46
CA HIS A 81 -11.54 -5.78 25.08
C HIS A 81 -12.40 -6.95 24.60
N LEU A 82 -12.79 -7.85 25.49
CA LEU A 82 -13.69 -8.95 25.19
C LEU A 82 -15.08 -8.45 24.82
N ASP A 83 -15.64 -7.52 25.60
CA ASP A 83 -16.93 -6.88 25.28
C ASP A 83 -16.87 -6.16 23.92
N GLN A 84 -15.82 -5.38 23.69
CA GLN A 84 -15.61 -4.70 22.41
C GLN A 84 -15.48 -5.68 21.24
N ALA A 85 -14.79 -6.80 21.42
CA ALA A 85 -14.62 -7.82 20.39
C ALA A 85 -15.95 -8.52 20.05
N LYS A 86 -16.79 -8.80 21.07
CA LYS A 86 -18.14 -9.35 20.87
C LYS A 86 -19.03 -8.37 20.09
N LYS A 87 -19.09 -7.11 20.50
CA LYS A 87 -19.84 -6.04 19.80
C LYS A 87 -19.39 -5.90 18.34
N TRP A 88 -18.08 -5.94 18.11
CA TRP A 88 -17.53 -5.88 16.77
C TRP A 88 -17.95 -7.08 15.90
N LYS A 89 -17.96 -8.29 16.47
CA LYS A 89 -18.37 -9.50 15.74
C LYS A 89 -19.83 -9.44 15.31
N VAL A 90 -20.74 -9.06 16.22
CA VAL A 90 -22.17 -8.88 15.90
C VAL A 90 -22.36 -7.87 14.78
N LYS A 91 -21.77 -6.68 14.91
CA LYS A 91 -21.85 -5.64 13.87
C LYS A 91 -21.26 -6.10 12.54
N HIS A 92 -20.20 -6.90 12.57
CA HIS A 92 -19.59 -7.44 11.36
C HIS A 92 -20.52 -8.41 10.65
N GLU A 93 -21.16 -9.33 11.38
CA GLU A 93 -22.14 -10.27 10.85
C GLU A 93 -23.35 -9.54 10.24
N GLU A 94 -23.90 -8.53 10.93
CA GLU A 94 -24.98 -7.68 10.41
C GLU A 94 -24.60 -7.00 9.09
N MET A 95 -23.43 -6.35 9.06
CA MET A 95 -22.93 -5.70 7.84
C MET A 95 -22.70 -6.69 6.70
N GLN A 96 -22.31 -7.93 6.98
CA GLN A 96 -22.10 -8.94 5.94
C GLN A 96 -23.44 -9.36 5.32
N VAL A 97 -24.46 -9.58 6.15
CA VAL A 97 -25.81 -9.88 5.67
C VAL A 97 -26.36 -8.74 4.83
N GLU A 98 -26.27 -7.50 5.29
CA GLU A 98 -26.72 -6.32 4.55
C GLU A 98 -25.98 -6.18 3.21
N ARG A 99 -24.66 -6.40 3.19
CA ARG A 99 -23.85 -6.35 1.96
C ARG A 99 -24.20 -7.47 0.99
N ASP A 100 -24.51 -8.67 1.50
CA ASP A 100 -24.94 -9.79 0.65
C ASP A 100 -26.32 -9.53 0.06
N ALA A 101 -27.27 -9.03 0.86
CA ALA A 101 -28.60 -8.64 0.39
C ALA A 101 -28.52 -7.58 -0.71
N ARG A 102 -27.81 -6.48 -0.44
CA ARG A 102 -27.61 -5.39 -1.43
C ARG A 102 -26.88 -5.88 -2.69
N ARG A 103 -25.93 -6.82 -2.57
CA ARG A 103 -25.26 -7.42 -3.73
C ARG A 103 -26.22 -8.24 -4.58
N ARG A 104 -27.19 -8.93 -3.98
CA ARG A 104 -28.20 -9.70 -4.72
C ARG A 104 -29.19 -8.76 -5.40
N GLU A 105 -29.67 -7.74 -4.70
CA GLU A 105 -30.55 -6.70 -5.26
C GLU A 105 -29.91 -6.03 -6.48
N MET A 106 -28.68 -5.51 -6.35
CA MET A 106 -27.97 -4.91 -7.47
C MET A 106 -27.71 -5.88 -8.64
N LYS A 107 -27.60 -7.18 -8.38
CA LYS A 107 -27.49 -8.18 -9.46
C LYS A 107 -28.83 -8.35 -10.16
N ALA A 108 -29.93 -8.48 -9.42
CA ALA A 108 -31.27 -8.62 -9.97
C ALA A 108 -31.66 -7.38 -10.80
N GLU A 109 -31.50 -6.18 -10.25
CA GLU A 109 -31.74 -4.92 -10.98
C GLU A 109 -30.92 -4.84 -12.28
N ARG A 110 -29.67 -5.28 -12.22
CA ARG A 110 -28.79 -5.30 -13.39
C ARG A 110 -29.25 -6.30 -14.44
N GLU A 111 -29.71 -7.47 -14.04
CA GLU A 111 -30.24 -8.50 -14.95
C GLU A 111 -31.55 -8.02 -15.59
N GLU A 112 -32.43 -7.38 -14.83
CA GLU A 112 -33.65 -6.75 -15.36
C GLU A 112 -33.32 -5.64 -16.35
N PHE A 113 -32.40 -4.74 -16.00
CA PHE A 113 -31.93 -3.69 -16.89
C PHE A 113 -31.31 -4.26 -18.18
N GLN A 114 -30.56 -5.38 -18.08
CA GLN A 114 -29.99 -6.03 -19.26
C GLN A 114 -31.05 -6.56 -20.22
N LYS A 115 -32.18 -7.06 -19.72
CA LYS A 115 -33.29 -7.53 -20.57
C LYS A 115 -33.95 -6.42 -21.40
N LEU A 116 -33.84 -5.16 -20.96
CA LEU A 116 -34.36 -4.00 -21.70
C LEU A 116 -33.46 -3.54 -22.85
N LEU A 117 -32.22 -4.01 -22.91
CA LEU A 117 -31.25 -3.61 -23.92
C LEU A 117 -31.29 -4.53 -25.13
N THR A 118 -31.03 -3.97 -26.32
CA THR A 118 -30.81 -4.79 -27.52
C THR A 118 -29.48 -5.55 -27.42
N PRO A 119 -29.30 -6.67 -28.15
CA PRO A 119 -28.05 -7.45 -28.10
C PRO A 119 -26.79 -6.62 -28.41
N GLU A 120 -26.89 -5.70 -29.38
CA GLU A 120 -25.79 -4.80 -29.73
C GLU A 120 -25.45 -3.82 -28.59
N GLN A 121 -26.48 -3.28 -27.91
CA GLN A 121 -26.29 -2.39 -26.76
C GLN A 121 -25.68 -3.12 -25.55
N GLN A 122 -26.03 -4.41 -25.35
CA GLN A 122 -25.43 -5.23 -24.30
C GLN A 122 -23.92 -5.43 -24.51
N GLU A 123 -23.49 -5.69 -25.74
CA GLU A 123 -22.07 -5.82 -26.11
C GLU A 123 -21.30 -4.50 -25.90
N ILE A 124 -21.85 -3.36 -26.34
CA ILE A 124 -21.27 -2.03 -26.09
C ILE A 124 -21.12 -1.78 -24.58
N MET A 125 -22.17 -2.09 -23.80
CA MET A 125 -22.14 -1.91 -22.35
C MET A 125 -21.09 -2.81 -21.68
N LYS A 126 -20.96 -4.07 -22.11
CA LYS A 126 -19.96 -5.01 -21.60
C LYS A 126 -18.54 -4.51 -21.87
N ASN A 127 -18.28 -3.99 -23.07
CA ASN A 127 -16.99 -3.40 -23.45
C ASN A 127 -16.68 -2.15 -22.62
N LYS A 128 -17.63 -1.23 -22.48
CA LYS A 128 -17.49 -0.04 -21.62
C LYS A 128 -17.23 -0.41 -20.16
N MET A 129 -17.88 -1.47 -19.66
CA MET A 129 -17.65 -1.96 -18.30
C MET A 129 -16.27 -2.58 -18.12
N ALA A 130 -15.75 -3.28 -19.13
CA ALA A 130 -14.39 -3.82 -19.14
C ALA A 130 -13.33 -2.71 -19.17
N GLU A 131 -13.54 -1.69 -20.00
CA GLU A 131 -12.67 -0.51 -20.08
C GLU A 131 -12.65 0.27 -18.76
N ASN A 132 -13.83 0.57 -18.20
CA ASN A 132 -13.95 1.23 -16.89
C ASN A 132 -13.27 0.45 -15.74
N ARG A 133 -13.18 -0.88 -15.83
CA ARG A 133 -12.43 -1.70 -14.87
C ARG A 133 -10.93 -1.52 -15.03
N LYS A 134 -10.43 -1.50 -16.27
CA LYS A 134 -9.01 -1.21 -16.58
C LYS A 134 -8.63 0.21 -16.13
N ASP A 135 -9.48 1.19 -16.39
CA ASP A 135 -9.21 2.58 -16.02
C ASP A 135 -9.19 2.81 -14.52
N ARG A 136 -10.08 2.17 -13.76
CA ARG A 136 -10.00 2.20 -12.30
C ARG A 136 -8.70 1.61 -11.78
N PHE A 137 -8.28 0.48 -12.34
CA PHE A 137 -6.99 -0.13 -12.00
C PHE A 137 -5.81 0.81 -12.29
N ASN A 138 -5.84 1.51 -13.42
CA ASN A 138 -4.82 2.47 -13.82
C ASN A 138 -4.85 3.76 -12.99
N ARG A 139 -6.03 4.29 -12.65
CA ARG A 139 -6.24 5.52 -11.89
C ARG A 139 -5.88 5.35 -10.43
N ASP A 140 -6.28 4.25 -9.80
CA ASP A 140 -5.80 3.88 -8.46
C ASP A 140 -4.31 3.56 -8.49
N GLY A 141 -3.82 3.05 -9.62
CA GLY A 141 -2.41 2.97 -9.99
C GLY A 141 -1.67 4.30 -9.78
N GLN A 142 -2.17 5.37 -10.41
CA GLN A 142 -1.56 6.70 -10.51
C GLN A 142 -1.82 7.63 -9.31
N ARG A 143 -3.03 7.65 -8.72
CA ARG A 143 -3.32 8.46 -7.51
C ARG A 143 -2.39 8.10 -6.35
N ASN A 144 -2.25 6.80 -6.11
CA ASN A 144 -1.32 6.26 -5.11
C ASN A 144 0.16 6.57 -5.42
N PHE A 145 0.51 6.88 -6.68
CA PHE A 145 1.87 7.29 -7.04
C PHE A 145 2.13 8.77 -6.72
N LYS A 146 1.17 9.65 -7.02
CA LYS A 146 1.23 11.08 -6.67
C LYS A 146 1.26 11.30 -5.15
N ASP A 147 0.39 10.62 -4.40
CA ASP A 147 0.37 10.71 -2.93
C ASP A 147 1.69 10.21 -2.29
N ARG A 148 2.35 9.23 -2.91
CA ARG A 148 3.66 8.72 -2.46
C ARG A 148 4.80 9.67 -2.78
N GLN A 149 4.78 10.37 -3.91
CA GLN A 149 5.79 11.39 -4.21
C GLN A 149 5.74 12.53 -3.19
N MET A 150 4.53 13.00 -2.86
CA MET A 150 4.33 14.06 -1.87
C MET A 150 4.79 13.63 -0.46
N LYS A 151 4.54 12.37 -0.06
CA LYS A 151 5.03 11.84 1.22
C LYS A 151 6.55 11.69 1.30
N ARG A 152 7.22 11.31 0.21
CA ARG A 152 8.69 11.19 0.18
C ARG A 152 9.36 12.56 0.28
N LYS A 153 8.89 13.53 -0.51
CA LYS A 153 9.41 14.90 -0.52
C LYS A 153 9.28 15.63 0.83
N GLY A 154 8.35 15.20 1.69
CA GLY A 154 8.19 15.72 3.06
C GLY A 154 9.11 15.09 4.10
N MET A 155 9.64 13.89 3.87
CA MET A 155 10.62 13.24 4.76
C MET A 155 12.04 13.76 4.51
N ASP A 156 12.38 14.06 3.25
CA ASP A 156 13.70 14.54 2.86
C ASP A 156 14.02 15.96 3.41
N ARG A 157 13.02 16.69 3.91
CA ARG A 157 13.17 18.04 4.50
C ARG A 157 13.37 18.06 6.01
N LYS A 158 13.39 16.90 6.69
CA LYS A 158 13.46 16.81 8.17
C LYS A 158 14.60 15.92 8.68
N MET A 159 15.80 16.04 8.11
CA MET A 159 17.01 15.56 8.79
C MET A 159 17.87 16.77 9.16
N PRO A 160 17.93 17.18 10.45
CA PRO A 160 18.98 18.09 10.88
C PRO A 160 20.31 17.35 10.74
N VAL A 161 21.25 17.95 10.01
CA VAL A 161 22.64 17.52 9.95
C VAL A 161 23.23 17.66 11.35
N GLU A 162 23.57 16.54 11.98
CA GLU A 162 24.32 16.54 13.23
C GLU A 162 25.66 17.24 12.96
N LYS A 163 25.92 18.32 13.71
CA LYS A 163 27.20 19.04 13.67
C LYS A 163 28.28 18.13 14.23
N GLU A 164 29.37 18.01 13.47
CA GLU A 164 30.61 17.35 13.86
C GLU A 164 31.10 17.89 15.20
N VAL A 165 31.36 16.98 16.14
CA VAL A 165 32.04 17.28 17.40
C VAL A 165 33.54 17.21 17.11
N GLU A 166 34.22 18.35 17.15
CA GLU A 166 35.69 18.42 17.13
C GLU A 166 36.25 17.68 18.36
N GLU A 167 36.94 16.56 18.13
CA GLU A 167 37.83 15.95 19.13
C GLU A 167 39.01 16.88 19.37
N LYS A 168 38.99 17.59 20.50
CA LYS A 168 40.22 18.16 21.07
C LYS A 168 40.94 17.09 21.86
N THR A 169 42.06 16.64 21.30
CA THR A 169 43.17 16.02 22.01
C THR A 169 43.64 16.94 23.13
N VAL A 170 43.66 16.43 24.36
CA VAL A 170 44.49 17.01 25.43
C VAL A 170 45.40 15.90 25.92
N GLU A 171 46.66 16.08 25.59
CA GLU A 171 47.77 15.21 25.92
C GLU A 171 47.93 15.10 27.44
N SER A 172 47.96 13.85 27.90
CA SER A 172 48.46 13.46 29.21
C SER A 172 49.98 13.64 29.23
N SER A 173 50.48 14.63 29.97
CA SER A 173 51.84 14.62 30.50
C SER A 173 51.76 14.81 32.02
N ASN A 174 52.25 13.79 32.75
CA ASN A 174 52.40 13.75 34.20
C ASN A 174 53.66 14.52 34.65
N SER A 175 53.60 15.02 35.89
CA SER A 175 54.69 15.46 36.78
C SER A 175 55.41 16.77 36.47
#